data_AF-A0A380CU78-F1
#
_entry.id   AF-A0A380CU78-F1
#
_cell.length_a   1.000
_cell.length_b   1.000
_cell.length_c   1.000
_cell.angle_alpha   90.00
_cell.angle_beta   90.00
_cell.angle_gamma   90.00
#
_symmetry.space_group_name_H-M   'P 1'
#
loop_
_entity.id
_entity.type
_entity.pdbx_description
1 polymer ?
#
loop_
_entity_poly.entity_id
_entity_poly.type
_entity_poly.pdbx_seq_one_letter_code
_entity_poly.pdbx_strand_id
1 'polypeptide(L)'
;MKELTDKQISTYQFKDDGTIPNNPTYPLVIYKDLLTSNDQAEQILAHNNWLDAWRGGIFNQHHYHSNTHEVLAVIIGEAFLQLGGASGKQLAVAAGDVLILPAGTGHKLVDSSNDFTVVGAYPNGISYDFCTGQSQERPQNVENIATVTLPAKDPLFGSDGPLFNYWQ
;
A
#
# COMPACT_ATOMS: atom_id res chain seq x y z
N MET A 1 -2.34 18.22 6.01
CA MET A 1 -3.18 17.31 5.21
C MET A 1 -4.48 18.01 4.88
N LYS A 2 -5.08 17.69 3.73
CA LYS A 2 -6.42 18.19 3.36
C LYS A 2 -7.50 17.49 4.18
N GLU A 3 -8.65 18.13 4.31
CA GLU A 3 -9.84 17.49 4.89
C GLU A 3 -10.26 16.32 3.98
N LEU A 4 -10.56 15.18 4.60
CA LEU A 4 -11.00 13.99 3.89
C LEU A 4 -12.49 14.06 3.59
N THR A 5 -12.85 13.74 2.36
CA THR A 5 -14.23 13.52 1.93
C THR A 5 -14.39 12.12 1.34
N ASP A 6 -15.59 11.55 1.38
CA ASP A 6 -15.88 10.21 0.83
C ASP A 6 -15.48 10.08 -0.65
N LYS A 7 -15.51 11.18 -1.41
CA LYS A 7 -15.12 11.21 -2.83
C LYS A 7 -13.62 10.98 -3.07
N GLN A 8 -12.81 11.07 -2.02
CA GLN A 8 -11.36 10.87 -2.08
C GLN A 8 -10.95 9.44 -1.70
N ILE A 9 -11.88 8.58 -1.29
CA ILE A 9 -11.56 7.19 -0.95
C ILE A 9 -12.00 6.28 -2.10
N SER A 10 -11.08 5.44 -2.56
CA SER A 10 -11.38 4.37 -3.52
C SER A 10 -10.86 3.05 -3.00
N THR A 11 -11.61 1.97 -3.23
CA THR A 11 -11.21 0.62 -2.83
C THR A 11 -11.14 -0.31 -4.04
N TYR A 12 -10.18 -1.24 -4.00
CA TYR A 12 -9.97 -2.22 -5.06
C TYR A 12 -9.71 -3.60 -4.45
N GLN A 13 -10.67 -4.52 -4.65
CA GLN A 13 -10.49 -5.91 -4.29
C GLN A 13 -9.87 -6.67 -5.47
N PHE A 14 -8.72 -7.29 -5.24
CA PHE A 14 -8.05 -8.14 -6.22
C PHE A 14 -8.19 -9.61 -5.83
N LYS A 15 -8.18 -10.49 -6.82
CA LYS A 15 -8.25 -11.94 -6.63
C LYS A 15 -6.85 -12.54 -6.76
N ASP A 16 -6.64 -13.70 -6.16
CA ASP A 16 -5.45 -14.52 -6.43
C ASP A 16 -5.42 -14.91 -7.91
N ASP A 17 -4.32 -14.60 -8.60
CA ASP A 17 -4.12 -14.94 -10.02
C ASP A 17 -3.28 -16.21 -10.21
N GLY A 18 -2.96 -16.91 -9.12
CA GLY A 18 -2.11 -18.10 -9.07
C GLY A 18 -0.64 -17.78 -8.87
N THR A 19 -0.21 -16.55 -9.19
CA THR A 19 1.17 -16.06 -9.03
C THR A 19 1.24 -15.06 -7.88
N ILE A 20 0.41 -14.01 -7.96
CA ILE A 20 0.23 -13.00 -6.93
C ILE A 20 -1.02 -13.34 -6.12
N PRO A 21 -0.88 -13.59 -4.81
CA PRO A 21 -1.99 -14.05 -3.98
C PRO A 21 -3.05 -12.97 -3.75
N ASN A 22 -2.65 -11.70 -3.59
CA ASN A 22 -3.50 -10.63 -3.08
C ASN A 22 -4.11 -10.96 -1.70
N ASN A 23 -4.75 -9.98 -1.06
CA ASN A 23 -5.45 -10.24 0.20
C ASN A 23 -6.88 -10.71 -0.08
N PRO A 24 -7.34 -11.84 0.47
CA PRO A 24 -8.69 -12.37 0.18
C PRO A 24 -9.81 -11.58 0.88
N THR A 25 -9.50 -10.83 1.93
CA THR A 25 -10.48 -10.17 2.80
C THR A 25 -10.45 -8.65 2.63
N TYR A 26 -9.26 -8.07 2.68
CA TYR A 26 -9.09 -6.63 2.72
C TYR A 26 -8.82 -6.07 1.31
N PRO A 27 -9.54 -5.02 0.87
CA PRO A 27 -9.24 -4.36 -0.38
C PRO A 27 -8.03 -3.42 -0.24
N LEU A 28 -7.34 -3.15 -1.35
CA LEU A 28 -6.47 -1.99 -1.42
C LEU A 28 -7.31 -0.72 -1.25
N VAL A 29 -6.85 0.22 -0.43
CA VAL A 29 -7.52 1.51 -0.19
C VAL A 29 -6.63 2.63 -0.70
N ILE A 30 -7.21 3.58 -1.42
CA ILE A 30 -6.52 4.79 -1.88
C ILE A 30 -7.22 6.01 -1.30
N TYR A 31 -6.42 6.85 -0.65
CA TYR A 31 -6.74 8.19 -0.22
C TYR A 31 -6.20 9.17 -1.26
N LYS A 32 -7.09 9.74 -2.06
CA LYS A 32 -6.74 10.60 -3.19
C LYS A 32 -6.50 12.03 -2.72
N ASP A 33 -5.35 12.57 -3.10
CA ASP A 33 -5.02 13.98 -2.93
C ASP A 33 -5.22 14.50 -1.48
N LEU A 34 -4.62 13.83 -0.49
CA LEU A 34 -4.72 14.22 0.94
C LEU A 34 -3.46 14.87 1.50
N LEU A 35 -2.30 14.44 1.05
CA LEU A 35 -1.04 15.06 1.47
C LEU A 35 -0.76 16.31 0.63
N THR A 36 -0.10 17.28 1.26
CA THR A 36 0.41 18.50 0.62
C THR A 36 1.93 18.51 0.71
N SER A 37 2.59 19.37 -0.06
CA SER A 37 4.06 19.52 -0.02
C SER A 37 4.60 19.98 1.36
N ASN A 38 3.75 20.52 2.23
CA ASN A 38 4.12 20.95 3.57
C ASN A 38 3.96 19.83 4.62
N ASP A 39 3.30 18.72 4.25
CA ASP A 39 3.10 17.59 5.14
C ASP A 39 4.37 16.74 5.22
N GLN A 40 4.78 16.41 6.44
CA GLN A 40 5.93 15.55 6.68
C GLN A 40 5.45 14.10 6.77
N ALA A 41 5.32 13.44 5.61
CA ALA A 41 4.74 12.11 5.50
C ALA A 41 5.35 11.10 6.49
N GLU A 42 6.68 11.03 6.59
CA GLU A 42 7.36 10.13 7.53
C GLU A 42 6.91 10.36 8.99
N GLN A 43 6.73 11.61 9.41
CA GLN A 43 6.31 11.93 10.78
C GLN A 43 4.84 11.60 11.03
N ILE A 44 3.97 11.85 10.05
CA ILE A 44 2.55 11.50 10.12
C ILE A 44 2.39 9.98 10.27
N LEU A 45 3.07 9.22 9.40
CA LEU A 45 3.07 7.76 9.43
C LEU A 45 3.61 7.24 10.78
N ALA A 46 4.75 7.77 11.23
CA ALA A 46 5.35 7.35 12.50
C ALA A 46 4.47 7.66 13.71
N HIS A 47 3.78 8.81 13.73
CA HIS A 47 2.81 9.16 14.78
C HIS A 47 1.64 8.15 14.85
N ASN A 48 1.29 7.57 13.71
CA ASN A 48 0.29 6.53 13.57
C ASN A 48 0.87 5.11 13.65
N ASN A 49 2.11 4.95 14.11
CA ASN A 49 2.76 3.66 14.31
C ASN A 49 2.94 2.85 13.01
N TRP A 50 3.05 3.55 11.88
CA TRP A 50 3.57 3.04 10.62
C TRP A 50 5.04 3.47 10.55
N LEU A 51 5.92 2.54 10.88
CA LEU A 51 7.33 2.78 11.16
C LEU A 51 8.22 2.20 10.05
N ASP A 52 9.52 2.32 10.24
CA ASP A 52 10.57 1.93 9.28
C ASP A 52 10.36 2.54 7.90
N ALA A 53 10.03 3.84 7.92
CA ALA A 53 9.77 4.60 6.73
C ALA A 53 11.00 4.64 5.82
N TRP A 54 10.78 4.39 4.54
CA TRP A 54 11.79 4.54 3.48
C TRP A 54 11.28 5.52 2.42
N ARG A 55 12.21 6.13 1.68
CA ARG A 55 11.91 7.10 0.63
C ARG A 55 12.57 6.66 -0.67
N GLY A 56 11.79 6.56 -1.74
CA GLY A 56 12.31 6.11 -3.04
C GLY A 56 11.23 5.89 -4.09
N GLY A 57 11.58 5.16 -5.14
CA GLY A 57 10.65 4.70 -6.17
C GLY A 57 10.09 3.30 -5.87
N ILE A 58 9.19 2.83 -6.73
CA ILE A 58 8.62 1.48 -6.67
C ILE A 58 9.29 0.62 -7.75
N PHE A 59 9.56 -0.66 -7.46
CA PHE A 59 10.16 -1.57 -8.43
C PHE A 59 9.26 -1.81 -9.65
N ASN A 60 9.87 -1.95 -10.83
CA ASN A 60 9.17 -2.29 -12.09
C ASN A 60 8.87 -3.79 -12.24
N GLN A 61 9.32 -4.61 -11.29
CA GLN A 61 8.95 -6.01 -11.15
C GLN A 61 7.81 -6.14 -10.12
N HIS A 62 6.83 -7.00 -10.42
CA HIS A 62 5.80 -7.32 -9.44
C HIS A 62 6.41 -7.90 -8.18
N HIS A 63 6.04 -7.29 -7.06
CA HIS A 63 6.38 -7.78 -5.74
C HIS A 63 5.22 -7.57 -4.78
N TYR A 64 5.29 -8.24 -3.64
CA TYR A 64 4.36 -8.09 -2.53
C TYR A 64 5.03 -8.47 -1.20
N HIS A 65 4.36 -8.13 -0.11
CA HIS A 65 4.71 -8.53 1.24
C HIS A 65 3.71 -9.54 1.76
N SER A 66 4.15 -10.75 2.14
CA SER A 66 3.25 -11.79 2.65
C SER A 66 2.98 -11.63 4.15
N ASN A 67 3.88 -10.96 4.86
CA ASN A 67 3.89 -10.90 6.33
C ASN A 67 3.43 -9.57 6.94
N THR A 68 3.18 -8.53 6.13
CA THR A 68 2.78 -7.21 6.62
C THR A 68 1.91 -6.46 5.61
N HIS A 69 1.10 -5.54 6.13
CA HIS A 69 0.52 -4.46 5.33
C HIS A 69 1.57 -3.39 5.02
N GLU A 70 1.32 -2.59 3.99
CA GLU A 70 2.19 -1.51 3.57
C GLU A 70 1.37 -0.25 3.28
N VAL A 71 1.93 0.92 3.58
CA VAL A 71 1.42 2.21 3.11
C VAL A 71 2.44 2.84 2.18
N LEU A 72 1.97 3.40 1.07
CA LEU A 72 2.76 4.17 0.11
C LEU A 72 2.16 5.58 -0.02
N ALA A 73 2.85 6.57 0.53
CA ALA A 73 2.49 7.98 0.39
C ALA A 73 3.25 8.60 -0.78
N VAL A 74 2.55 9.02 -1.84
CA VAL A 74 3.18 9.69 -2.98
C VAL A 74 3.46 11.13 -2.61
N ILE A 75 4.74 11.50 -2.59
CA ILE A 75 5.19 12.81 -2.11
C ILE A 75 5.68 13.73 -3.24
N ILE A 76 6.13 13.17 -4.36
CA ILE A 76 6.63 13.92 -5.53
C ILE A 76 6.24 13.15 -6.80
N GLY A 77 5.89 13.90 -7.85
CA GLY A 77 5.68 13.37 -9.19
C GLY A 77 4.37 12.59 -9.37
N GLU A 78 4.34 11.79 -10.42
CA GLU A 78 3.21 10.95 -10.81
C GLU A 78 3.69 9.61 -11.40
N ALA A 79 2.86 8.59 -11.28
CA ALA A 79 3.16 7.26 -11.81
C ALA A 79 1.91 6.50 -12.24
N PHE A 80 2.11 5.53 -13.12
CA PHE A 80 1.18 4.43 -13.36
C PHE A 80 1.68 3.19 -12.63
N LEU A 81 0.85 2.64 -11.75
CA LEU A 81 1.14 1.41 -11.02
C LEU A 81 0.21 0.30 -11.49
N GLN A 82 0.75 -0.90 -11.71
CA GLN A 82 -0.05 -2.12 -11.87
C GLN A 82 -0.25 -2.73 -10.48
N LEU A 83 -1.49 -2.80 -10.03
CA LEU A 83 -1.89 -3.27 -8.69
C LEU A 83 -2.76 -4.52 -8.81
N GLY A 84 -2.56 -5.51 -7.95
CA GLY A 84 -3.32 -6.76 -7.96
C GLY A 84 -2.72 -7.88 -8.82
N GLY A 85 -1.44 -7.80 -9.19
CA GLY A 85 -0.81 -8.75 -10.11
C GLY A 85 -1.17 -8.52 -11.57
N ALA A 86 -0.91 -9.52 -12.43
CA ALA A 86 -1.02 -9.37 -13.88
C ALA A 86 -2.48 -9.20 -14.34
N SER A 87 -3.42 -9.83 -13.61
CA SER A 87 -4.86 -9.71 -13.83
C SER A 87 -5.50 -8.51 -13.11
N GLY A 88 -4.69 -7.72 -12.41
CA GLY A 88 -5.12 -6.56 -11.64
C GLY A 88 -5.40 -5.32 -12.50
N LYS A 89 -5.21 -4.14 -11.91
CA LYS A 89 -5.56 -2.85 -12.53
C LYS A 89 -4.38 -1.89 -12.57
N GLN A 90 -4.22 -1.19 -13.70
CA GLN A 90 -3.36 -0.01 -13.77
C GLN A 90 -4.07 1.21 -13.22
N LEU A 91 -3.45 1.90 -12.27
CA LEU A 91 -3.96 3.13 -11.69
C LEU A 91 -2.92 4.24 -11.78
N ALA A 92 -3.38 5.45 -12.10
CA ALA A 92 -2.59 6.67 -12.02
C ALA A 92 -2.57 7.20 -10.58
N VAL A 93 -1.38 7.47 -10.08
CA VAL A 93 -1.12 8.05 -8.76
C VAL A 93 -0.29 9.32 -8.91
N ALA A 94 -0.49 10.29 -8.03
CA ALA A 94 0.22 11.55 -8.04
C ALA A 94 0.50 12.03 -6.61
N ALA A 95 1.43 12.97 -6.49
CA ALA A 95 1.75 13.61 -5.22
C ALA A 95 0.49 14.05 -4.47
N GLY A 96 0.38 13.63 -3.21
CA GLY A 96 -0.81 13.81 -2.38
C GLY A 96 -1.58 12.52 -2.14
N ASP A 97 -1.47 11.53 -3.03
CA ASP A 97 -2.14 10.24 -2.86
C ASP A 97 -1.47 9.36 -1.80
N VAL A 98 -2.27 8.60 -1.06
CA VAL A 98 -1.80 7.58 -0.11
C VAL A 98 -2.48 6.26 -0.41
N LEU A 99 -1.69 5.22 -0.69
CA LEU A 99 -2.18 3.88 -0.96
C LEU A 99 -1.92 3.01 0.26
N ILE A 100 -2.91 2.24 0.68
CA ILE A 100 -2.83 1.31 1.81
C ILE A 100 -3.05 -0.09 1.24
N LEU A 101 -1.98 -0.87 1.23
CA LEU A 101 -1.86 -2.16 0.59
C LEU A 101 -2.00 -3.24 1.65
N PRO A 102 -3.07 -4.05 1.63
CA PRO A 102 -3.16 -5.21 2.50
C PRO A 102 -2.12 -6.26 2.09
N ALA A 103 -1.77 -7.13 3.03
CA ALA A 103 -0.71 -8.13 2.83
C ALA A 103 -1.07 -9.01 1.63
N GLY A 104 -0.09 -9.29 0.78
CA GLY A 104 -0.27 -10.04 -0.46
C GLY A 104 -0.54 -9.19 -1.71
N THR A 105 -0.83 -7.90 -1.57
CA THR A 105 -1.17 -7.04 -2.72
C THR A 105 0.04 -6.89 -3.65
N GLY A 106 -0.01 -7.55 -4.81
CA GLY A 106 1.05 -7.44 -5.79
C GLY A 106 1.03 -6.09 -6.48
N HIS A 107 2.17 -5.43 -6.53
CA HIS A 107 2.27 -4.11 -7.13
C HIS A 107 3.59 -3.94 -7.89
N LYS A 108 3.59 -3.09 -8.92
CA LYS A 108 4.80 -2.67 -9.63
C LYS A 108 4.60 -1.31 -10.29
N LEU A 109 5.72 -0.64 -10.52
CA LEU A 109 5.82 0.53 -11.36
C LEU A 109 5.68 0.14 -12.85
N VAL A 110 4.83 0.85 -13.59
CA VAL A 110 4.68 0.73 -15.04
C VAL A 110 5.41 1.87 -15.73
N ASP A 111 5.14 3.09 -15.29
CA ASP A 111 5.74 4.32 -15.83
C ASP A 111 5.67 5.42 -14.76
N SER A 112 6.55 6.42 -14.83
CA SER A 112 6.55 7.56 -13.90
C SER A 112 7.24 8.79 -14.45
N SER A 113 6.92 9.94 -13.85
CA SER A 113 7.77 11.13 -13.95
C SER A 113 9.17 10.85 -13.40
N ASN A 114 10.17 11.61 -13.87
CA ASN A 114 11.58 11.43 -13.48
C ASN A 114 11.84 11.66 -11.98
N ASP A 115 10.97 12.41 -11.32
CA ASP A 115 11.05 12.81 -9.91
C ASP A 115 10.10 12.02 -9.00
N PHE A 116 9.40 11.01 -9.54
CA PHE A 116 8.44 10.21 -8.78
C PHE A 116 9.08 9.60 -7.53
N THR A 117 8.52 9.95 -6.38
CA THR A 117 9.02 9.51 -5.07
C THR A 117 7.84 9.21 -4.16
N VAL A 118 7.93 8.09 -3.45
CA VAL A 118 7.02 7.69 -2.39
C VAL A 118 7.75 7.60 -1.05
N VAL A 119 6.99 7.71 0.02
CA VAL A 119 7.38 7.25 1.35
C VAL A 119 6.60 5.97 1.64
N GLY A 120 7.32 4.87 1.82
CA GLY A 120 6.74 3.59 2.23
C GLY A 120 6.95 3.32 3.72
N ALA A 121 5.99 2.70 4.40
CA ALA A 121 6.11 2.32 5.81
C ALA A 121 5.23 1.10 6.16
N TYR A 122 5.48 0.52 7.34
CA TYR A 122 4.84 -0.74 7.77
C TYR A 122 4.28 -0.63 9.19
N PRO A 123 3.14 -1.25 9.51
CA PRO A 123 2.61 -1.26 10.87
C PRO A 123 3.65 -1.84 11.86
N ASN A 124 3.88 -1.13 12.97
CA ASN A 124 4.83 -1.50 14.03
C ASN A 124 6.31 -1.64 13.60
N GLY A 125 6.69 -1.29 12.37
CA GLY A 125 8.06 -1.49 11.89
C GLY A 125 8.42 -2.98 11.75
N ILE A 126 7.47 -3.78 11.24
CA ILE A 126 7.76 -5.18 10.93
C ILE A 126 8.82 -5.24 9.82
N SER A 127 9.82 -6.10 10.02
CA SER A 127 10.73 -6.49 8.93
C SER A 127 9.94 -7.25 7.87
N TYR A 128 9.68 -6.57 6.76
CA TYR A 128 8.93 -7.13 5.63
C TYR A 128 9.74 -8.18 4.86
N ASP A 129 9.05 -9.14 4.25
CA ASP A 129 9.62 -10.02 3.23
C ASP A 129 9.53 -9.39 1.84
N PHE A 130 10.28 -9.86 0.85
CA PHE A 130 10.16 -9.36 -0.53
C PHE A 130 9.84 -10.53 -1.45
N CYS A 131 8.57 -10.69 -1.82
CA CYS A 131 8.09 -11.82 -2.59
C CYS A 131 7.82 -11.41 -4.04
N THR A 132 8.08 -12.30 -4.99
CA THR A 132 8.01 -12.00 -6.43
C THR A 132 7.02 -12.86 -7.20
N GLY A 133 6.26 -13.71 -6.51
CA GLY A 133 5.26 -14.62 -7.08
C GLY A 133 5.86 -15.92 -7.62
N GLN A 134 7.06 -16.29 -7.17
CA GLN A 134 7.68 -17.54 -7.61
C GLN A 134 6.96 -18.75 -7.00
N SER A 135 6.85 -19.85 -7.74
CA SER A 135 6.02 -21.00 -7.33
C SER A 135 6.38 -21.59 -5.97
N GLN A 136 7.66 -21.55 -5.58
CA GLN A 136 8.14 -22.06 -4.29
C GLN A 136 7.78 -21.15 -3.09
N GLU A 137 7.35 -19.92 -3.34
CA GLU A 137 6.82 -19.02 -2.31
C GLU A 137 5.44 -19.51 -1.79
N ARG A 138 4.80 -20.42 -2.53
CA ARG A 138 3.53 -21.06 -2.15
C ARG A 138 3.77 -22.47 -1.58
N PRO A 139 2.94 -22.93 -0.62
CA PRO A 139 1.74 -22.27 -0.09
C PRO A 139 2.01 -21.26 1.04
N GLN A 140 3.23 -21.22 1.59
CA GLN A 140 3.55 -20.48 2.82
C GLN A 140 3.13 -19.01 2.78
N ASN A 141 3.35 -18.30 1.67
CA ASN A 141 2.97 -16.90 1.58
C ASN A 141 1.46 -16.68 1.69
N VAL A 142 0.65 -17.60 1.17
CA VAL A 142 -0.82 -17.53 1.28
C VAL A 142 -1.25 -17.70 2.73
N GLU A 143 -0.61 -18.63 3.44
CA GLU A 143 -0.85 -18.87 4.86
C GLU A 143 -0.43 -17.65 5.70
N ASN A 144 0.74 -17.07 5.41
CA ASN A 144 1.21 -15.84 6.08
C ASN A 144 0.20 -14.71 5.93
N ILE A 145 -0.27 -14.44 4.71
CA ILE A 145 -1.22 -13.36 4.41
C ILE A 145 -2.50 -13.50 5.23
N ALA A 146 -3.00 -14.72 5.38
CA ALA A 146 -4.21 -14.99 6.17
C ALA A 146 -4.04 -14.74 7.68
N THR A 147 -2.79 -14.68 8.17
CA THR A 147 -2.48 -14.44 9.59
C THR A 147 -2.11 -12.99 9.91
N VAL A 148 -1.91 -12.13 8.90
CA VAL A 148 -1.56 -10.72 9.13
C VAL A 148 -2.74 -10.02 9.79
N THR A 149 -2.51 -9.47 10.98
CA THR A 149 -3.52 -8.77 11.77
C THR A 149 -3.70 -7.32 11.30
N LEU A 150 -4.89 -6.78 11.52
CA LEU A 150 -5.16 -5.36 11.30
C LEU A 150 -4.13 -4.45 12.00
N PRO A 151 -3.75 -3.32 11.38
CA PRO A 151 -2.92 -2.32 12.05
C PRO A 151 -3.71 -1.67 13.18
N ALA A 152 -3.02 -1.22 14.24
CA ALA A 152 -3.68 -0.57 15.38
C ALA A 152 -4.25 0.82 15.04
N LYS A 153 -3.82 1.42 13.93
CA LYS A 153 -4.18 2.77 13.49
C LYS A 153 -4.17 2.86 11.96
N ASP A 154 -5.06 3.69 11.44
CA ASP A 154 -4.97 4.22 10.08
C ASP A 154 -3.68 5.06 9.93
N PRO A 155 -2.98 4.97 8.78
CA PRO A 155 -1.70 5.64 8.58
C PRO A 155 -1.75 7.17 8.64
N LEU A 156 -2.89 7.79 8.33
CA LEU A 156 -3.07 9.24 8.39
C LEU A 156 -3.95 9.67 9.57
N PHE A 157 -5.01 8.92 9.85
CA PHE A 157 -6.11 9.36 10.72
C PHE A 157 -6.13 8.68 12.10
N GLY A 158 -5.21 7.78 12.38
CA GLY A 158 -5.10 7.16 13.71
C GLY A 158 -6.19 6.12 13.99
N SER A 159 -6.60 6.00 15.25
CA SER A 159 -7.44 4.88 15.72
C SER A 159 -8.87 4.88 15.16
N ASP A 160 -9.41 6.05 14.83
CA ASP A 160 -10.78 6.20 14.28
C ASP A 160 -10.75 6.48 12.77
N GLY A 161 -9.67 6.11 12.11
CA GLY A 161 -9.48 6.38 10.69
C GLY A 161 -10.41 5.55 9.80
N PRO A 162 -10.68 6.05 8.58
CA PRO A 162 -11.64 5.45 7.66
C PRO A 162 -11.21 4.09 7.10
N LEU A 163 -9.92 3.70 7.25
CA LEU A 163 -9.43 2.38 6.85
C LEU A 163 -10.30 1.24 7.39
N PHE A 164 -10.71 1.36 8.66
CA PHE A 164 -11.47 0.32 9.37
C PHE A 164 -12.94 0.23 8.91
N ASN A 165 -13.42 1.16 8.10
CA ASN A 165 -14.72 1.02 7.42
C ASN A 165 -14.63 0.02 6.24
N TYR A 166 -13.42 -0.23 5.74
CA TYR A 166 -13.17 -1.08 4.57
C TYR A 166 -12.43 -2.37 4.92
N TRP A 167 -11.66 -2.38 6.01
CA TRP A 167 -10.94 -3.56 6.51
C TRP A 167 -11.70 -4.13 7.71
N GLN A 168 -12.68 -5.00 7.41
CA GLN A 168 -13.52 -5.70 8.39
C GLN A 168 -13.38 -7.22 8.27
#